data_AF-A0A6I3GXU1-F1
#
_entry.id   AF-A0A6I3GXU1-F1
#
_cell.length_a   1.000
_cell.length_b   1.000
_cell.length_c   1.000
_cell.angle_alpha   90.00
_cell.angle_beta   90.00
_cell.angle_gamma   90.00
#
_symmetry.space_group_name_H-M   'P 1'
#
loop_
_entity.id
_entity.type
_entity.pdbx_description
1 polymer ?
#
loop_
_entity_poly.entity_id
_entity_poly.type
_entity_poly.pdbx_seq_one_letter_code
_entity_poly.pdbx_strand_id
1 'polypeptide(L)' 'LQAELTDTEDKIMASRRFYNGGVRELNTKVLQFPQNFFAKSLGFPAREFFEVADAASIAEPPKASF' A
#
# COMPACT_ATOMS: atom_id res chain seq x y z
N LEU A 1 15.64 21.62 2.16
CA LEU A 1 16.06 20.28 1.68
C LEU A 1 15.72 19.18 2.68
N GLN A 2 16.28 19.12 3.90
CA GLN A 2 15.88 18.05 4.85
C GLN A 2 14.38 18.04 5.20
N ALA A 3 13.76 19.20 5.43
CA ALA A 3 12.32 19.27 5.71
C ALA A 3 11.41 18.83 4.53
N GLU A 4 11.87 19.04 3.29
CA GLU A 4 11.15 18.65 2.08
C GLU A 4 11.25 17.15 1.81
N LEU A 5 12.39 16.55 2.16
CA LEU A 5 12.57 15.10 2.15
C LEU A 5 11.64 14.43 3.16
N THR A 6 11.58 14.94 4.40
CA THR A 6 10.65 14.42 5.42
C THR A 6 9.19 14.54 4.99
N ASP A 7 8.76 15.68 4.45
CA ASP A 7 7.39 15.86 3.94
C ASP A 7 7.07 14.88 2.78
N THR A 8 8.06 14.60 1.93
CA THR A 8 7.91 13.62 0.84
C THR A 8 7.78 12.19 1.39
N GLU A 9 8.59 11.81 2.37
CA GLU A 9 8.52 10.50 3.03
C GLU A 9 7.18 10.30 3.74
N ASP A 10 6.70 11.31 4.46
CA ASP A 10 5.40 11.28 5.14
C ASP A 10 4.25 11.07 4.14
N LYS A 11 4.28 11.76 2.99
CA LYS A 11 3.30 11.58 1.92
C LYS A 11 3.34 10.17 1.33
N ILE A 12 4.53 9.64 1.06
CA ILE A 12 4.71 8.27 0.55
C ILE A 12 4.13 7.25 1.55
N MET A 13 4.42 7.42 2.83
CA MET A 13 3.90 6.56 3.89
C MET A 13 2.37 6.64 3.99
N ALA A 14 1.80 7.85 3.91
CA ALA A 14 0.36 8.06 3.92
C ALA A 14 -0.31 7.37 2.71
N SER A 15 0.22 7.56 1.50
CA SER A 15 -0.28 6.92 0.28
C SER A 15 -0.22 5.39 0.37
N ARG A 16 0.87 4.82 0.92
CA ARG A 16 0.99 3.37 1.14
C ARG A 16 -0.10 2.86 2.07
N ARG A 17 -0.32 3.52 3.21
CA ARG A 17 -1.37 3.13 4.18
C ARG A 17 -2.75 3.17 3.54
N PHE A 18 -3.03 4.22 2.76
CA PHE A 18 -4.30 4.37 2.06
C PHE A 18 -4.54 3.24 1.04
N TYR A 19 -3.57 2.97 0.15
CA TYR A 19 -3.66 1.88 -0.81
C TYR A 19 -3.85 0.53 -0.13
N ASN A 20 -3.04 0.22 0.88
CA ASN A 20 -3.14 -1.04 1.62
C ASN A 20 -4.46 -1.17 2.38
N GLY A 21 -5.01 -0.06 2.89
CA GLY A 21 -6.35 -0.04 3.47
C GLY A 21 -7.42 -0.48 2.48
N GLY A 22 -7.43 0.10 1.28
CA GLY A 22 -8.36 -0.26 0.22
C GLY A 22 -8.20 -1.70 -0.28
N VAL A 23 -6.96 -2.18 -0.45
CA VAL A 23 -6.68 -3.58 -0.82
C VAL A 23 -7.21 -4.54 0.24
N ARG A 24 -7.00 -4.25 1.53
CA ARG A 24 -7.54 -5.08 2.62
C ARG A 24 -9.05 -5.18 2.54
N GLU A 25 -9.74 -4.06 2.37
CA GLU A 25 -11.20 -4.03 2.29
C GLU A 25 -11.71 -4.80 1.06
N LEU A 26 -11.10 -4.59 -0.11
CA LEU A 26 -11.42 -5.32 -1.33
C LEU A 26 -11.25 -6.82 -1.13
N ASN A 27 -10.08 -7.26 -0.67
CA ASN A 27 -9.78 -8.68 -0.49
C ASN A 27 -10.72 -9.32 0.53
N THR A 28 -11.07 -8.60 1.60
CA THR A 28 -12.05 -9.06 2.59
C THR A 28 -13.42 -9.25 1.94
N LYS A 29 -13.91 -8.25 1.18
CA LYS A 29 -15.22 -8.33 0.51
C LYS A 29 -15.27 -9.42 -0.56
N VAL A 30 -14.20 -9.61 -1.32
CA VAL A 30 -14.11 -10.66 -2.36
C VAL A 30 -14.18 -12.07 -1.74
N LEU A 31 -13.81 -12.24 -0.48
CA LEU A 31 -13.88 -13.53 0.22
C LEU A 31 -15.18 -13.71 1.03
N GLN A 32 -15.95 -12.64 1.26
CA GLN A 32 -17.19 -12.68 2.02
C GLN A 32 -18.35 -13.22 1.18
N PHE A 33 -19.24 -13.97 1.82
CA PHE A 33 -20.51 -14.36 1.23
C PHE A 33 -21.46 -13.15 1.17
N PRO A 34 -22.23 -12.96 0.07
CA PRO A 34 -22.28 -13.77 -1.15
C PRO A 34 -21.29 -13.32 -2.24
N GLN A 35 -20.51 -12.26 -2.01
CA GLN A 35 -19.62 -11.65 -3.00
C GLN A 35 -18.61 -12.63 -3.61
N ASN A 36 -18.11 -13.60 -2.84
CA ASN A 36 -17.16 -14.60 -3.31
C ASN A 36 -17.61 -15.41 -4.53
N PHE A 37 -18.93 -15.56 -4.77
CA PHE A 37 -19.45 -16.28 -5.95
C PHE A 37 -19.29 -15.50 -7.25
N PHE A 38 -19.41 -14.18 -7.19
CA PHE A 38 -19.46 -13.32 -8.39
C PHE A 38 -18.33 -12.31 -8.48
N ALA A 39 -17.49 -12.17 -7.45
CA ALA A 39 -16.37 -11.24 -7.46
C ALA A 39 -15.42 -11.51 -8.65
N LYS A 40 -15.03 -12.76 -8.89
CA LYS A 40 -14.14 -13.10 -10.00
C LYS A 40 -14.80 -12.92 -11.38
N SER A 41 -16.08 -13.28 -11.51
CA SER A 41 -16.80 -13.17 -12.80
C SER A 41 -17.11 -11.71 -13.17
N LEU A 42 -17.28 -10.82 -12.19
CA LEU A 42 -17.46 -9.38 -12.39
C LEU A 42 -16.13 -8.60 -12.45
N GLY A 43 -14.98 -9.28 -12.44
CA GLY A 43 -13.68 -8.63 -12.60
C GLY A 43 -13.11 -7.99 -11.33
N PHE A 44 -13.52 -8.45 -10.15
CA PHE A 44 -12.94 -8.06 -8.85
C PHE A 44 -12.05 -9.18 -8.27
N PRO A 45 -10.83 -9.39 -8.82
CA PRO A 45 -9.86 -10.27 -8.19
C PRO A 45 -9.30 -9.65 -6.91
N ALA A 46 -8.78 -10.49 -6.02
CA ALA A 46 -7.95 -10.03 -4.91
C ALA A 46 -6.72 -9.28 -5.44
N ARG A 47 -6.28 -8.27 -4.71
CA ARG A 47 -5.11 -7.44 -5.04
C ARG A 47 -4.00 -7.63 -4.00
N GLU A 48 -2.77 -7.42 -4.43
CA GLU A 48 -1.62 -7.50 -3.53
C GLU A 48 -1.41 -6.18 -2.78
N PHE A 49 -0.90 -6.29 -1.55
CA PHE A 49 -0.49 -5.13 -0.77
C PHE A 49 0.75 -4.48 -1.39
N PHE A 50 0.82 -3.16 -1.30
CA PHE A 50 2.02 -2.41 -1.64
C PHE A 50 2.99 -2.46 -0.47
N GLU A 51 3.91 -3.42 -0.54
CA GLU A 51 4.98 -3.63 0.42
C GLU A 51 6.32 -3.20 -0.17
N VAL A 52 7.31 -2.92 0.68
CA VAL A 52 8.69 -2.72 0.22
C VAL A 52 9.39 -4.06 0.38
N ALA A 53 10.13 -4.48 -0.65
CA ALA A 53 10.89 -5.73 -0.60
C ALA A 53 11.88 -5.78 0.58
N ASP A 54 12.31 -4.61 1.07
CA ASP A 54 13.14 -4.47 2.25
C ASP A 54 12.67 -3.30 3.12
N ALA A 55 12.05 -3.61 4.26
CA ALA A 55 11.62 -2.59 5.23
C ALA A 55 12.81 -1.86 5.89
N ALA A 56 14.02 -2.41 5.87
CA ALA A 56 15.21 -1.74 6.37
C ALA A 56 15.66 -0.60 5.45
N SER A 57 15.43 -0.73 4.13
CA SER A 57 15.81 0.27 3.11
C SER A 57 15.09 1.62 3.22
N ILE A 58 13.99 1.68 3.96
CA ILE A 58 13.17 2.88 4.21
C ILE A 58 13.30 3.39 5.65
N ALA A 59 14.03 2.67 6.52
CA ALA A 59 14.25 3.07 7.90
C ALA A 59 15.40 4.08 8.06
N GLU A 60 16.34 4.08 7.10
CA GLU A 60 17.42 5.07 7.07
C GLU A 60 17.06 6.19 6.07
N PRO A 61 16.95 7.45 6.52
CA PRO A 61 16.80 8.56 5.59
C PRO A 61 18.01 8.58 4.65
N PRO A 62 17.81 8.72 3.32
CA PRO A 62 18.90 8.65 2.36
C PRO A 62 19.94 9.73 2.69
N LYS A 63 21.18 9.31 2.95
CA LYS A 63 22.29 10.23 3.21
C LYS A 63 22.62 11.00 1.93
N ALA A 64 22.00 12.16 1.75
CA ALA A 64 22.36 13.09 0.68
C ALA A 64 23.81 13.55 0.90
N SER A 65 24.73 13.04 0.09
CA SER A 65 26.08 13.60 -0.03
C SER A 65 26.04 14.65 -1.15
N PHE A 66 26.40 15.88 -0.81
CA PHE A 66 26.71 16.94 -1.77
C PHE A 66 28.23 17.04 -1.94
#